data_AF-A0A9E8MXH1-F1
#
_entry.id   AF-A0A9E8MXH1-F1
#
_cell.length_a   1.000
_cell.length_b   1.000
_cell.length_c   1.000
_cell.angle_alpha   90.00
_cell.angle_beta   90.00
_cell.angle_gamma   90.00
#
_symmetry.space_group_name_H-M   'P 1'
#
loop_
_entity.id
_entity.type
_entity.pdbx_description
1 polymer ?
#
loop_
_entity_poly.entity_id
_entity_poly.type
_entity_poly.pdbx_seq_one_letter_code
_entity_poly.pdbx_strand_id
1 'polypeptide(L)'
;MKKLFILLALCMGTLSFSQEEDYSKLNWLTDFDQAAKESQISNKPILMYFTGSDWCGPCKSLKTDFFNSDAFIVKSENFVLLEIDMPRRSDIITPEQKAKNIILIKKYNPNGGYPNIVALNKKLQVIGELSRLYLFT
;
A
#
# COMPACT_ATOMS: atom_id res chain seq x y z
N MET A 1 -31.45 -22.05 50.01
CA MET A 1 -31.35 -20.66 49.54
C MET A 1 -29.88 -20.36 49.27
N LYS A 2 -29.57 -19.90 48.04
CA LYS A 2 -28.26 -19.59 47.40
C LYS A 2 -28.23 -20.20 45.98
N LYS A 3 -29.32 -20.03 45.22
CA LYS A 3 -29.37 -20.20 43.76
C LYS A 3 -29.55 -18.82 43.11
N LEU A 4 -28.75 -17.82 43.53
CA LEU A 4 -28.92 -16.43 43.12
C LEU A 4 -27.60 -15.74 42.72
N PHE A 5 -26.57 -16.49 42.32
CA PHE A 5 -25.34 -15.91 41.76
C PHE A 5 -25.11 -16.31 40.30
N ILE A 6 -26.20 -16.55 39.56
CA ILE A 6 -26.19 -16.66 38.09
C ILE A 6 -26.91 -15.43 37.55
N LEU A 7 -26.34 -14.22 37.71
CA LEU A 7 -26.81 -12.99 37.05
C LEU A 7 -25.95 -11.78 37.43
N LEU A 8 -24.63 -11.86 37.23
CA LEU A 8 -23.84 -10.62 37.14
C LEU A 8 -22.54 -10.84 36.36
N ALA A 9 -22.34 -9.96 35.36
CA ALA A 9 -21.11 -9.76 34.58
C ALA A 9 -20.86 -10.67 33.36
N LEU A 10 -21.92 -11.03 32.63
CA LEU A 10 -21.84 -11.26 31.18
C LEU A 10 -21.86 -9.89 30.46
N CYS A 11 -20.80 -9.09 30.57
CA CYS A 11 -20.67 -7.79 29.88
C CYS A 11 -19.23 -7.38 29.49
N MET A 12 -18.22 -8.22 29.72
CA MET A 12 -16.85 -7.96 29.26
C MET A 12 -16.55 -8.79 28.01
N GLY A 13 -17.12 -8.38 26.89
CA GLY A 13 -17.04 -9.17 25.66
C GLY A 13 -17.32 -8.39 24.40
N THR A 14 -16.94 -7.12 24.32
CA THR A 14 -16.63 -6.44 23.04
C THR A 14 -15.67 -5.30 23.35
N LEU A 15 -14.38 -5.63 23.45
CA LEU A 15 -13.38 -4.65 23.03
C LEU A 15 -13.55 -4.56 21.52
N SER A 16 -14.41 -3.64 21.08
CA SER A 16 -14.48 -3.22 19.70
C SER A 16 -13.09 -2.69 19.33
N PHE A 17 -12.28 -3.53 18.72
CA PHE A 17 -11.15 -3.07 17.90
C PHE A 17 -11.78 -2.18 16.83
N SER A 18 -11.66 -0.87 17.02
CA SER A 18 -11.85 0.11 15.95
C SER A 18 -10.73 -0.14 14.93
N GLN A 19 -10.94 -1.07 14.00
CA GLN A 19 -10.15 -1.11 12.78
C GLN A 19 -10.61 0.10 11.97
N GLU A 20 -9.75 1.12 11.87
CA GLU A 20 -9.89 2.15 10.84
C GLU A 20 -9.69 1.43 9.49
N GLU A 21 -10.78 1.01 8.87
CA GLU A 21 -10.76 0.55 7.49
C GLU A 21 -10.43 1.76 6.61
N ASP A 22 -9.18 1.83 6.13
CA ASP A 22 -8.86 2.64 4.95
C ASP A 22 -9.69 2.04 3.80
N TYR A 23 -10.86 2.64 3.51
CA TYR A 23 -11.82 2.23 2.49
C TYR A 23 -11.27 2.39 1.05
N SER A 24 -9.99 2.08 0.84
CA SER A 24 -9.42 1.85 -0.47
C SER A 24 -10.00 0.54 -1.02
N LYS A 25 -10.78 0.62 -2.10
CA LYS A 25 -11.22 -0.56 -2.88
C LYS A 25 -10.04 -1.28 -3.57
N LEU A 26 -8.84 -0.72 -3.50
CA LEU A 26 -7.62 -1.25 -4.13
C LEU A 26 -6.88 -2.20 -3.18
N ASN A 27 -6.44 -3.34 -3.72
CA ASN A 27 -5.57 -4.27 -3.02
C ASN A 27 -4.09 -3.91 -3.25
N TRP A 28 -3.53 -3.05 -2.38
CA TRP A 28 -2.11 -2.72 -2.40
C TRP A 28 -1.31 -3.78 -1.64
N LEU A 29 -0.40 -4.46 -2.34
CA LEU A 29 0.61 -5.30 -1.70
C LEU A 29 1.75 -4.42 -1.17
N THR A 30 2.48 -4.92 -0.18
CA THR A 30 3.68 -4.27 0.38
C THR A 30 4.93 -5.15 0.27
N ASP A 31 4.76 -6.43 -0.04
CA ASP A 31 5.85 -7.38 -0.24
C ASP A 31 6.11 -7.62 -1.74
N PHE A 32 7.35 -7.38 -2.16
CA PHE A 32 7.73 -7.50 -3.56
C PHE A 32 7.70 -8.94 -4.07
N ASP A 33 8.06 -9.92 -3.24
CA ASP A 33 8.08 -11.32 -3.67
C ASP A 33 6.66 -11.83 -3.88
N GLN A 34 5.73 -11.42 -3.01
CA GLN A 34 4.30 -11.66 -3.21
C GLN A 34 3.80 -11.02 -4.52
N ALA A 35 4.11 -9.73 -4.75
CA ALA A 35 3.70 -9.03 -5.97
C ALA A 35 4.30 -9.66 -7.24
N ALA A 36 5.56 -10.09 -7.20
CA ALA A 36 6.24 -10.77 -8.29
C ALA A 36 5.57 -12.11 -8.61
N LYS A 37 5.26 -12.91 -7.58
CA LYS A 37 4.54 -14.17 -7.73
C LYS A 37 3.15 -13.96 -8.32
N GLU A 38 2.39 -12.99 -7.79
CA GLU A 38 1.05 -12.68 -8.27
C GLU A 38 1.06 -12.16 -9.72
N SER A 39 2.05 -11.34 -10.08
CA SER A 39 2.24 -10.84 -11.45
C SER A 39 2.47 -11.98 -12.44
N GLN A 40 3.27 -12.97 -12.06
CA GLN A 40 3.53 -14.14 -12.90
C GLN A 40 2.29 -15.02 -13.06
N ILE A 41 1.56 -15.28 -11.97
CA ILE A 41 0.35 -16.12 -11.97
C ILE A 41 -0.77 -15.46 -12.77
N SER A 42 -1.02 -14.18 -12.53
CA SER A 42 -2.10 -13.42 -13.16
C SER A 42 -1.75 -12.91 -14.56
N ASN A 43 -0.48 -13.01 -14.97
CA ASN A 43 0.07 -12.43 -16.20
C ASN A 43 -0.20 -10.91 -16.32
N LYS A 44 -0.22 -10.20 -15.19
CA LYS A 44 -0.40 -8.75 -15.11
C LYS A 44 0.93 -8.05 -14.79
N PRO A 45 1.21 -6.86 -15.34
CA PRO A 45 2.35 -6.05 -14.91
C PRO A 45 2.19 -5.59 -13.45
N ILE A 46 3.32 -5.27 -12.80
CA ILE A 46 3.33 -4.66 -11.47
C ILE A 46 3.35 -3.15 -11.64
N LEU A 47 2.46 -2.45 -10.94
CA LEU A 47 2.50 -1.00 -10.79
C LEU A 47 3.04 -0.68 -9.40
N MET A 48 4.32 -0.29 -9.33
CA MET A 48 4.99 0.09 -8.10
C MET A 48 4.73 1.56 -7.79
N TYR A 49 4.24 1.86 -6.59
CA TYR A 49 4.01 3.20 -6.10
C TYR A 49 4.95 3.52 -4.94
N PHE A 50 5.90 4.42 -5.17
CA PHE A 50 6.80 4.93 -4.14
C PHE A 50 6.17 6.14 -3.45
N THR A 51 6.00 6.06 -2.14
CA THR A 51 5.29 7.07 -1.34
C THR A 51 5.98 7.37 0.00
N GLY A 52 5.54 8.44 0.64
CA GLY A 52 5.85 8.78 2.03
C GLY A 52 4.55 9.13 2.74
N SER A 53 3.90 8.12 3.32
CA SER A 53 2.51 8.16 3.79
C SER A 53 2.20 9.28 4.79
N ASP A 54 3.15 9.66 5.64
CA ASP A 54 2.97 10.67 6.68
C ASP A 54 3.44 12.08 6.30
N TRP A 55 4.42 12.23 5.40
CA TRP A 55 5.07 13.52 5.12
C TRP A 55 4.99 14.01 3.67
N CYS A 56 4.62 13.17 2.70
CA CYS A 56 4.54 13.57 1.31
C CYS A 56 3.13 14.10 0.95
N GLY A 57 2.96 15.42 0.95
CA GLY A 57 1.69 16.07 0.57
C GLY A 57 1.16 15.63 -0.81
N PRO A 58 1.96 15.75 -1.89
CA PRO A 58 1.52 15.32 -3.23
C PRO A 58 1.18 13.83 -3.33
N CYS A 59 1.79 12.97 -2.51
CA CYS A 59 1.45 11.54 -2.46
C CYS A 59 0.06 11.31 -1.86
N LYS A 60 -0.31 12.08 -0.84
CA LYS A 60 -1.65 12.04 -0.24
C LYS A 60 -2.69 12.50 -1.27
N SER A 61 -2.43 13.62 -1.96
CA SER A 61 -3.30 14.09 -3.06
C SER A 61 -3.45 13.06 -4.16
N LEU A 62 -2.35 12.44 -4.63
CA LEU A 62 -2.43 11.39 -5.65
C LEU A 62 -3.30 10.19 -5.20
N LYS A 63 -3.16 9.77 -3.94
CA LYS A 63 -3.98 8.67 -3.39
C LYS A 63 -5.47 9.05 -3.38
N THR A 64 -5.80 10.23 -2.87
CA THR A 64 -7.19 10.71 -2.75
C THR A 64 -7.83 11.04 -4.10
N ASP A 65 -7.11 11.76 -4.95
CA ASP A 65 -7.67 12.37 -6.16
C ASP A 65 -7.66 11.42 -7.36
N PHE A 66 -6.67 10.51 -7.43
CA PHE A 66 -6.49 9.61 -8.56
C PHE A 66 -6.70 8.15 -8.21
N PHE A 67 -5.93 7.59 -7.26
CA PHE A 67 -6.01 6.15 -6.98
C PHE A 67 -7.39 5.75 -6.42
N ASN A 68 -8.00 6.59 -5.59
CA ASN A 68 -9.33 6.32 -5.06
C ASN A 68 -10.48 6.67 -6.03
N SER A 69 -10.18 7.15 -7.24
CA SER A 69 -11.20 7.39 -8.26
C SER A 69 -11.76 6.07 -8.80
N ASP A 70 -13.07 6.01 -9.09
CA ASP A 70 -13.68 4.81 -9.66
C ASP A 70 -13.05 4.43 -11.02
N ALA A 71 -12.60 5.43 -11.79
CA ALA A 71 -11.89 5.21 -13.04
C ALA A 71 -10.57 4.45 -12.84
N PHE A 72 -9.77 4.82 -11.84
CA PHE A 72 -8.55 4.09 -11.54
C PHE A 72 -8.85 2.73 -10.93
N ILE A 73 -9.86 2.61 -10.05
CA ILE A 73 -10.26 1.32 -9.46
C ILE A 73 -10.55 0.29 -10.55
N VAL A 74 -11.33 0.64 -11.58
CA VAL A 74 -11.59 -0.25 -12.72
C VAL A 74 -10.30 -0.57 -13.50
N LYS A 75 -9.44 0.42 -13.71
CA LYS A 75 -8.16 0.19 -14.43
C LYS A 75 -7.17 -0.65 -13.64
N SER A 76 -7.21 -0.56 -12.31
CA SER A 76 -6.29 -1.25 -11.39
C SER A 76 -6.37 -2.76 -11.51
N GLU A 77 -7.51 -3.31 -11.94
CA GLU A 77 -7.69 -4.74 -12.17
C GLU A 77 -6.71 -5.31 -13.21
N ASN A 78 -6.11 -4.46 -14.04
CA ASN A 78 -5.10 -4.86 -15.03
C ASN A 78 -3.68 -4.92 -14.48
N PHE A 79 -3.47 -4.57 -13.22
CA PHE A 79 -2.17 -4.48 -12.57
C PHE A 79 -2.13 -5.29 -11.28
N VAL A 80 -0.93 -5.71 -10.90
CA VAL A 80 -0.62 -6.02 -9.50
C VAL A 80 -0.11 -4.74 -8.86
N LEU A 81 -0.82 -4.25 -7.85
CA LEU A 81 -0.46 -3.01 -7.17
C LEU A 81 0.53 -3.28 -6.04
N LEU A 82 1.63 -2.55 -6.02
CA LEU A 82 2.66 -2.67 -4.99
C LEU A 82 3.02 -1.29 -4.43
N GLU A 83 2.74 -1.07 -3.15
CA GLU A 83 3.07 0.16 -2.43
C GLU A 83 4.43 0.01 -1.73
N ILE A 84 5.33 0.94 -2.00
CA ILE A 84 6.64 1.05 -1.36
C ILE A 84 6.67 2.35 -0.55
N ASP A 85 6.23 2.26 0.70
CA ASP A 85 6.18 3.40 1.62
C ASP A 85 7.52 3.64 2.33
N MET A 86 7.89 4.92 2.47
CA MET A 86 9.03 5.37 3.26
C MET A 86 8.58 6.41 4.30
N PRO A 87 7.91 5.97 5.38
CA PRO A 87 7.42 6.88 6.40
C PRO A 87 8.56 7.44 7.26
N ARG A 88 8.33 8.65 7.81
CA ARG A 88 9.25 9.27 8.78
C ARG A 88 9.02 8.69 10.17
N ARG A 89 7.76 8.50 10.57
CA ARG A 89 7.45 7.82 11.83
C ARG A 89 7.80 6.32 11.74
N SER A 90 8.25 5.76 12.86
CA SER A 90 8.69 4.36 12.96
C SER A 90 7.58 3.38 13.34
N ASP A 91 6.40 3.89 13.68
CA ASP A 91 5.22 3.11 14.08
C ASP A 91 4.32 2.72 12.89
N ILE A 92 4.58 3.24 11.68
CA ILE A 92 3.75 2.99 10.48
C ILE A 92 4.10 1.65 9.81
N ILE A 93 5.38 1.33 9.70
CA ILE A 93 5.87 0.04 9.16
C ILE A 93 6.98 -0.51 10.05
N THR A 94 7.14 -1.82 10.06
CA THR A 94 8.20 -2.46 10.86
C THR A 94 9.60 -2.10 10.32
N PRO A 95 10.65 -2.16 11.15
CA PRO A 95 12.03 -1.95 10.70
C PRO A 95 12.43 -2.88 9.55
N GLU A 96 11.97 -4.12 9.56
CA GLU A 96 12.24 -5.12 8.51
C GLU A 96 11.60 -4.72 7.18
N GLN A 97 10.33 -4.30 7.21
CA GLN A 97 9.65 -3.81 6.01
C GLN A 97 10.33 -2.54 5.48
N LYS A 98 10.73 -1.62 6.36
CA LYS A 98 11.49 -0.43 5.96
C LYS A 98 12.81 -0.78 5.28
N ALA A 99 13.53 -1.79 5.79
CA ALA A 99 14.76 -2.28 5.17
C ALA A 99 14.51 -2.87 3.77
N LYS A 100 13.45 -3.67 3.59
CA LYS A 100 13.01 -4.16 2.27
C LYS A 100 12.69 -3.00 1.32
N ASN A 101 11.93 -2.01 1.79
CA ASN A 101 11.55 -0.84 0.98
C ASN A 101 12.77 -0.03 0.54
N ILE A 102 13.79 0.14 1.40
CA ILE A 102 15.05 0.82 1.06
C ILE A 102 15.77 0.13 -0.09
N ILE A 103 15.80 -1.21 -0.14
CA ILE A 103 16.42 -1.97 -1.24
C ILE A 103 15.68 -1.67 -2.54
N LEU A 104 14.35 -1.67 -2.52
CA LEU A 104 13.51 -1.41 -3.69
C LEU A 104 13.62 0.04 -4.17
N ILE A 105 13.66 1.01 -3.26
CA ILE A 105 13.89 2.43 -3.57
C ILE A 105 15.24 2.62 -4.26
N LYS A 106 16.32 2.04 -3.74
CA LYS A 106 17.64 2.11 -4.38
C LYS A 106 17.64 1.52 -5.79
N LYS A 107 16.86 0.46 -6.02
CA LYS A 107 16.81 -0.24 -7.30
C LYS A 107 15.94 0.45 -8.34
N TYR A 108 14.76 0.92 -7.95
CA TYR A 108 13.71 1.35 -8.88
C TYR A 108 13.30 2.82 -8.72
N ASN A 109 13.73 3.51 -7.66
CA ASN A 109 13.54 4.95 -7.48
C ASN A 109 14.85 5.63 -7.00
N PRO A 110 15.97 5.48 -7.73
CA PRO A 110 17.29 5.95 -7.28
C PRO A 110 17.36 7.47 -7.11
N ASN A 111 16.48 8.22 -7.78
CA ASN A 111 16.39 9.68 -7.66
C ASN A 111 15.67 10.14 -6.38
N GLY A 112 15.03 9.22 -5.63
CA GLY A 112 14.37 9.51 -4.37
C GLY A 112 13.17 10.46 -4.48
N GLY A 113 12.53 10.52 -5.65
CA GLY A 113 11.35 11.35 -5.89
C GLY A 113 10.07 10.71 -5.33
N TYR A 114 9.18 11.53 -4.77
CA TYR A 114 7.89 11.08 -4.24
C TYR A 114 6.77 12.05 -4.63
N PRO A 115 5.63 11.61 -5.17
CA PRO A 115 5.37 10.24 -5.61
C PRO A 115 6.26 9.85 -6.80
N ASN A 116 6.54 8.56 -6.94
CA ASN A 116 7.07 7.98 -8.17
C ASN A 116 6.31 6.69 -8.49
N ILE A 117 6.01 6.45 -9.76
CA ILE A 117 5.31 5.24 -10.22
C ILE A 117 6.20 4.52 -11.23
N VAL A 118 6.46 3.24 -11.01
CA VAL A 118 7.27 2.41 -11.91
C VAL A 118 6.47 1.18 -12.32
N ALA A 119 6.40 0.91 -13.62
CA ALA A 119 5.75 -0.29 -14.15
C ALA A 119 6.80 -1.36 -14.46
N LEU A 120 6.59 -2.59 -13.94
CA LEU A 120 7.40 -3.75 -14.28
C LEU A 120 6.57 -4.75 -15.10
N ASN A 121 7.19 -5.35 -16.12
CA ASN A 121 6.59 -6.52 -16.77
C ASN A 121 6.74 -7.80 -15.92
N LYS A 122 6.15 -8.91 -16.37
CA LYS A 122 6.23 -10.22 -15.69
C LYS A 122 7.63 -10.81 -15.55
N LYS A 123 8.61 -10.29 -16.30
CA LYS A 123 10.04 -10.63 -16.18
C LYS A 123 10.77 -9.70 -15.20
N LEU A 124 10.03 -8.86 -14.47
CA LEU A 124 10.52 -7.86 -13.53
C LEU A 124 11.42 -6.80 -14.18
N GLN A 125 11.23 -6.55 -15.48
CA GLN A 125 11.92 -5.50 -16.21
C GLN A 125 11.06 -4.24 -16.21
N VAL A 126 11.70 -3.08 -16.02
CA VAL A 126 11.04 -1.77 -16.11
C VAL A 126 10.52 -1.56 -17.53
N ILE A 127 9.24 -1.20 -17.64
CA ILE A 127 8.56 -0.89 -18.91
C ILE A 127 7.99 0.53 -18.96
N GLY A 128 8.05 1.26 -17.85
CA GLY A 128 7.64 2.66 -17.78
C GLY A 128 7.87 3.26 -16.40
N GLU A 129 8.02 4.58 -16.35
CA GLU A 129 8.18 5.37 -15.12
C GLU A 129 7.42 6.69 -15.27
N LEU A 130 6.67 7.08 -14.25
CA LEU A 130 6.05 8.38 -14.10
C LEU A 130 6.55 9.01 -12.80
N SER A 131 7.57 9.85 -12.94
CA SER A 131 8.10 10.63 -11.83
C SER A 131 7.19 11.83 -11.52
N ARG A 132 7.33 12.41 -10.33
CA ARG A 132 6.58 13.61 -9.89
C ARG A 132 6.43 14.67 -10.99
N LEU A 133 7.47 14.93 -11.78
CA LEU A 133 7.45 15.96 -12.83
C LEU A 133 6.37 15.73 -13.88
N TYR A 134 5.97 14.48 -14.14
CA TYR A 134 4.93 14.14 -15.12
C TYR A 134 3.54 13.96 -14.51
N LEU A 135 3.46 13.87 -13.18
CA LEU A 135 2.19 13.63 -12.47
C LEU A 135 1.44 14.93 -12.15
N PHE A 136 2.09 16.09 -12.28
CA PHE A 136 1.55 17.39 -11.89
C PHE A 136 1.79 18.50 -12.94
N THR A 137 2.04 18.12 -14.19
CA THR A 137 2.10 19.00 -15.37
C THR A 137 0.90 18.74 -16.26
#